data_AF-A0A518H0V3-F1
#
_entry.id   AF-A0A518H0V3-F1
#
_cell.length_a   1.000
_cell.length_b   1.000
_cell.length_c   1.000
_cell.angle_alpha   90.00
_cell.angle_beta   90.00
_cell.angle_gamma   90.00
#
_symmetry.space_group_name_H-M   'P 1'
#
loop_
_entity.id
_entity.type
_entity.pdbx_description
1 polymer ?
#
loop_
_entity_poly.entity_id
_entity_poly.type
_entity_poly.pdbx_seq_one_letter_code
_entity_poly.pdbx_strand_id
1 'polypeptide(L)'
;MSIPLFLGLLSTTLGSPDGPPHAENAVFRAVVDEGLAVGDRAVRLPAPTFPDGQAADDRRSALRELAGSDRAVEDFLRDSVTAPFLLSLDDRKAEGAIVRTGHLYFSLRVDLDEIDPADLFTNADPDAGPVEAGNMRFEARVLGPEEAPDADDAPPGARLVHSTGRLLDRIAVESTSVVLGSRSAESMVVASMTDRRLDGDDRRPNRWATIEGRGDDEKTGPPHPYAGGIGYAKLTRLEDRPGTVLVELHFAFAEPTEWFDGAPILRSKFSLIAQDQIRRLRRELQSARPSSED
;
A
#
# COMPACT_ATOMS: atom_id res chain seq x y z
N MET A 1 -15.82 -5.46 -6.08
CA MET A 1 -14.59 -5.98 -6.74
C MET A 1 -13.48 -5.91 -5.72
N SER A 2 -13.11 -7.04 -5.12
CA SER A 2 -12.14 -7.07 -4.01
C SER A 2 -10.73 -7.01 -4.55
N ILE A 3 -10.21 -5.79 -4.78
CA ILE A 3 -8.77 -5.59 -4.81
C ILE A 3 -8.27 -6.01 -3.42
N PRO A 4 -7.30 -6.94 -3.29
CA PRO A 4 -6.71 -7.24 -1.99
C PRO A 4 -5.83 -6.06 -1.56
N LEU A 5 -6.48 -5.04 -0.99
CA LEU A 5 -5.87 -3.83 -0.49
C LEU A 5 -6.37 -3.54 0.93
N PHE A 6 -5.42 -3.61 1.85
CA PHE A 6 -5.10 -2.52 2.77
C PHE A 6 -5.92 -1.21 2.59
N LEU A 7 -6.38 -0.62 3.72
CA LEU A 7 -7.09 0.68 3.94
C LEU A 7 -8.67 0.66 3.85
N GLY A 8 -9.48 1.65 4.33
CA GLY A 8 -10.96 1.74 4.05
C GLY A 8 -11.99 2.67 4.77
N LEU A 9 -13.00 3.28 4.04
CA LEU A 9 -13.47 4.72 4.05
C LEU A 9 -14.97 5.11 4.37
N LEU A 10 -15.28 6.44 4.23
CA LEU A 10 -16.55 7.20 3.91
C LEU A 10 -16.80 8.44 4.86
N SER A 11 -17.20 9.67 4.48
CA SER A 11 -17.62 10.32 3.21
C SER A 11 -17.38 11.86 3.21
N THR A 12 -17.39 12.47 2.02
CA THR A 12 -17.68 13.90 1.65
C THR A 12 -17.12 15.10 2.45
N THR A 13 -16.19 15.82 1.82
CA THR A 13 -16.35 17.26 1.48
C THR A 13 -15.78 17.54 0.09
N LEU A 14 -16.35 18.51 -0.65
CA LEU A 14 -15.82 19.01 -1.92
C LEU A 14 -14.62 19.93 -1.66
N GLY A 15 -13.42 19.50 -2.03
CA GLY A 15 -12.24 20.37 -2.13
C GLY A 15 -12.43 21.43 -3.22
N SER A 16 -11.95 22.65 -2.98
CA SER A 16 -12.08 23.78 -3.91
C SER A 16 -10.96 23.82 -4.97
N PRO A 17 -11.12 24.55 -6.10
CA PRO A 17 -10.40 24.22 -7.35
C PRO A 17 -8.89 24.49 -7.44
N ASP A 18 -8.29 25.20 -6.47
CA ASP A 18 -7.02 25.90 -6.68
C ASP A 18 -5.80 25.29 -5.96
N GLY A 19 -5.80 23.97 -5.76
CA GLY A 19 -4.62 23.20 -5.34
C GLY A 19 -4.62 21.81 -5.99
N PRO A 20 -3.45 21.16 -6.17
CA PRO A 20 -3.42 19.78 -6.65
C PRO A 20 -4.21 18.90 -5.67
N PRO A 21 -5.29 18.19 -6.08
CA PRO A 21 -6.31 17.70 -5.15
C PRO A 21 -5.84 16.71 -4.07
N HIS A 22 -4.65 16.15 -4.22
CA HIS A 22 -4.04 15.28 -3.22
C HIS A 22 -3.35 16.03 -2.07
N ALA A 23 -3.13 17.34 -2.17
CA ALA A 23 -2.53 18.16 -1.11
C ALA A 23 -3.43 18.32 0.14
N GLU A 24 -4.74 18.06 0.01
CA GLU A 24 -5.69 18.02 1.14
C GLU A 24 -5.69 16.66 1.86
N ASN A 25 -5.10 15.61 1.27
CA ASN A 25 -4.99 14.29 1.91
C ASN A 25 -3.90 14.33 3.00
N ALA A 26 -4.33 14.52 4.25
CA ALA A 26 -3.46 14.67 5.40
C ALA A 26 -2.50 13.48 5.60
N VAL A 27 -2.96 12.24 5.35
CA VAL A 27 -2.13 11.03 5.48
C VAL A 27 -1.08 10.98 4.36
N PHE A 28 -1.46 11.33 3.13
CA PHE A 28 -0.52 11.40 2.01
C PHE A 28 0.58 12.45 2.23
N ARG A 29 0.22 13.63 2.75
CA ARG A 29 1.25 14.60 3.16
C ARG A 29 2.14 14.05 4.27
N ALA A 30 1.56 13.46 5.32
CA ALA A 30 2.35 12.94 6.44
C ALA A 30 3.40 11.90 5.98
N VAL A 31 3.08 11.01 5.03
CA VAL A 31 4.06 10.00 4.54
C VAL A 31 5.17 10.58 3.64
N VAL A 32 4.93 11.72 2.99
CA VAL A 32 5.90 12.42 2.12
C VAL A 32 6.71 13.47 2.89
N ASP A 33 6.05 14.32 3.68
CA ASP A 33 6.64 15.48 4.34
C ASP A 33 7.24 15.15 5.72
N GLU A 34 6.63 14.24 6.48
CA GLU A 34 7.07 13.86 7.82
C GLU A 34 7.85 12.55 7.78
N GLY A 35 7.22 11.49 7.26
CA GLY A 35 7.77 10.16 7.08
C GLY A 35 7.57 9.22 8.29
N LEU A 36 8.25 8.08 8.26
CA LEU A 36 8.21 7.06 9.31
C LEU A 36 9.34 7.34 10.31
N ALA A 37 8.99 7.67 11.55
CA ALA A 37 9.94 7.84 12.65
C ALA A 37 10.37 6.47 13.22
N VAL A 38 11.68 6.19 13.22
CA VAL A 38 12.29 4.97 13.77
C VAL A 38 13.59 5.34 14.48
N GLY A 39 13.59 5.27 15.81
CA GLY A 39 14.71 5.73 16.64
C GLY A 39 14.97 7.23 16.45
N ASP A 40 16.22 7.58 16.11
CA ASP A 40 16.68 8.94 15.84
C ASP A 40 16.36 9.46 14.42
N ARG A 41 15.68 8.67 13.57
CA ARG A 41 15.53 8.94 12.13
C ARG A 41 14.09 9.03 11.68
N ALA A 42 13.84 9.86 10.68
CA ALA A 42 12.62 9.87 9.88
C ALA A 42 12.92 9.40 8.45
N VAL A 43 12.16 8.45 7.94
CA VAL A 43 12.25 7.96 6.55
C VAL A 43 11.02 8.40 5.78
N ARG A 44 11.20 9.38 4.89
CA ARG A 44 10.16 9.92 4.01
C ARG A 44 10.05 9.11 2.74
N LEU A 45 8.84 9.00 2.20
CA LEU A 45 8.61 8.52 0.84
C LEU A 45 8.92 9.65 -0.16
N PRO A 46 9.32 9.32 -1.40
CA PRO A 46 9.46 10.34 -2.44
C PRO A 46 8.10 10.99 -2.75
N ALA A 47 8.14 12.14 -3.42
CA ALA A 47 6.94 12.69 -4.07
C ALA A 47 6.58 11.84 -5.32
N PRO A 48 5.32 11.91 -5.81
CA PRO A 48 4.90 11.23 -7.02
C PRO A 48 5.80 11.46 -8.22
N THR A 49 6.13 10.39 -8.94
CA THR A 49 6.88 10.46 -10.21
C THR A 49 6.00 11.03 -11.33
N PHE A 50 4.68 10.83 -11.19
CA PHE A 50 3.66 11.23 -12.14
C PHE A 50 2.66 12.19 -11.48
N PRO A 51 3.04 13.44 -11.17
CA PRO A 51 2.13 14.43 -10.57
C PRO A 51 1.00 14.81 -11.55
N ASP A 52 -0.10 15.35 -11.01
CA ASP A 52 -1.20 15.87 -11.82
C ASP A 52 -0.75 17.14 -12.56
N GLY A 53 -1.27 17.38 -13.76
CA GLY A 53 -0.84 18.46 -14.65
C GLY A 53 0.51 18.22 -15.33
N GLN A 54 1.15 17.05 -15.15
CA GLN A 54 2.39 16.70 -15.84
C GLN A 54 2.13 16.56 -17.35
N ALA A 55 2.90 17.28 -18.17
CA ALA A 55 2.78 17.22 -19.63
C ALA A 55 3.06 15.80 -20.17
N ALA A 56 2.39 15.43 -21.27
CA ALA A 56 2.49 14.09 -21.85
C ALA A 56 3.93 13.69 -22.24
N ASP A 57 4.73 14.63 -22.77
CA ASP A 57 6.14 14.38 -23.14
C ASP A 57 7.04 14.16 -21.92
N ASP A 58 6.81 14.88 -20.82
CA ASP A 58 7.52 14.69 -19.55
C ASP A 58 7.15 13.35 -18.92
N ARG A 59 5.85 13.04 -18.89
CA ARG A 59 5.29 11.75 -18.43
C ARG A 59 5.87 10.57 -19.21
N ARG A 60 5.94 10.70 -20.54
CA ARG A 60 6.54 9.68 -21.43
C ARG A 60 8.05 9.56 -21.20
N SER A 61 8.73 10.65 -20.89
CA SER A 61 10.17 10.65 -20.59
C SER A 61 10.48 10.00 -19.25
N ALA A 62 9.71 10.29 -18.19
CA ALA A 62 9.81 9.59 -16.91
C ALA A 62 9.51 8.09 -17.03
N LEU A 63 8.48 7.70 -17.81
CA LEU A 63 8.23 6.30 -18.15
C LEU A 63 9.40 5.63 -18.87
N ARG A 64 10.04 6.33 -19.82
CA ARG A 64 11.22 5.84 -20.55
C ARG A 64 12.43 5.69 -19.62
N GLU A 65 12.62 6.58 -18.65
CA GLU A 65 13.68 6.48 -17.64
C GLU A 65 13.48 5.26 -16.74
N LEU A 66 12.26 5.06 -16.22
CA LEU A 66 11.91 3.89 -15.40
C LEU A 66 12.04 2.56 -16.16
N ALA A 67 11.54 2.49 -17.40
CA ALA A 67 11.54 1.26 -18.20
C ALA A 67 12.84 1.03 -19.01
N GLY A 68 13.68 2.05 -19.14
CA GLY A 68 14.97 2.04 -19.86
C GLY A 68 14.89 2.19 -21.39
N SER A 69 13.72 2.09 -22.03
CA SER A 69 13.53 2.36 -23.46
C SER A 69 12.06 2.49 -23.86
N ASP A 70 11.74 3.14 -24.98
CA ASP A 70 10.36 3.22 -25.49
C ASP A 70 9.72 1.84 -25.72
N ARG A 71 10.49 0.87 -26.23
CA ARG A 71 10.00 -0.51 -26.40
C ARG A 71 9.62 -1.13 -25.06
N ALA A 72 10.44 -0.92 -24.03
CA ALA A 72 10.14 -1.42 -22.69
C ALA A 72 8.92 -0.71 -22.07
N VAL A 73 8.66 0.57 -22.40
CA VAL A 73 7.40 1.25 -22.04
C VAL A 73 6.20 0.58 -22.70
N GLU A 74 6.28 0.23 -24.00
CA GLU A 74 5.19 -0.50 -24.67
C GLU A 74 4.94 -1.88 -24.04
N ASP A 75 6.00 -2.64 -23.76
CA ASP A 75 5.89 -3.94 -23.08
C ASP A 75 5.33 -3.81 -21.65
N PHE A 76 5.67 -2.74 -20.93
CA PHE A 76 5.19 -2.41 -19.58
C PHE A 76 3.72 -1.96 -19.53
N LEU A 77 3.24 -1.23 -20.55
CA LEU A 77 1.88 -0.69 -20.62
C LEU A 77 0.87 -1.61 -21.34
N ARG A 78 1.27 -2.80 -21.80
CA ARG A 78 0.38 -3.73 -22.51
C ARG A 78 -0.76 -4.27 -21.61
N ASP A 79 -1.95 -4.48 -22.18
CA ASP A 79 -3.03 -5.18 -21.49
C ASP A 79 -2.72 -6.68 -21.39
N SER A 80 -2.09 -7.07 -20.28
CA SER A 80 -1.76 -8.47 -20.01
C SER A 80 -1.53 -8.70 -18.52
N VAL A 81 -2.07 -9.81 -18.00
CA VAL A 81 -1.78 -10.27 -16.63
C VAL A 81 -0.28 -10.44 -16.39
N THR A 82 0.48 -10.79 -17.45
CA THR A 82 1.95 -10.96 -17.41
C THR A 82 2.71 -9.75 -17.96
N ALA A 83 2.09 -8.56 -18.07
CA ALA A 83 2.86 -7.34 -18.28
C ALA A 83 3.91 -7.15 -17.16
N PRO A 84 5.10 -6.61 -17.46
CA PRO A 84 6.11 -6.32 -16.45
C PRO A 84 5.59 -5.44 -15.30
N PHE A 85 6.34 -5.47 -14.20
CA PHE A 85 6.31 -4.47 -13.15
C PHE A 85 7.77 -4.14 -12.81
N LEU A 86 7.99 -2.95 -12.25
CA LEU A 86 9.31 -2.49 -11.80
C LEU A 86 9.28 -2.43 -10.28
N LEU A 87 10.25 -3.05 -9.60
CA LEU A 87 10.37 -3.01 -8.15
C LEU A 87 11.81 -2.67 -7.76
N SER A 88 11.99 -1.61 -6.99
CA SER A 88 13.24 -1.30 -6.29
C SER A 88 13.03 -1.38 -4.78
N LEU A 89 14.10 -1.78 -4.06
CA LEU A 89 14.12 -1.94 -2.61
C LEU A 89 15.41 -1.33 -2.04
N ASP A 90 15.26 -0.43 -1.07
CA ASP A 90 16.34 0.19 -0.30
C ASP A 90 16.24 -0.24 1.17
N ASP A 91 17.37 -0.41 1.84
CA ASP A 91 17.44 -0.81 3.26
C ASP A 91 18.28 0.22 4.04
N ARG A 92 17.67 0.90 5.01
CA ARG A 92 18.33 1.92 5.82
C ARG A 92 18.39 1.48 7.27
N LYS A 93 19.59 1.41 7.85
CA LYS A 93 19.74 1.14 9.28
C LYS A 93 19.25 2.32 10.11
N ALA A 94 18.51 2.01 11.17
CA ALA A 94 18.10 2.89 12.26
C ALA A 94 18.50 2.23 13.60
N GLU A 95 18.24 2.90 14.72
CA GLU A 95 18.39 2.27 16.03
C GLU A 95 17.38 1.12 16.20
N GLY A 96 17.85 -0.07 16.58
CA GLY A 96 17.03 -1.29 16.76
C GLY A 96 16.49 -1.95 15.47
N ALA A 97 16.42 -1.23 14.34
CA ALA A 97 15.71 -1.72 13.15
C ALA A 97 16.40 -1.41 11.81
N ILE A 98 16.00 -2.14 10.78
CA ILE A 98 16.25 -1.83 9.37
C ILE A 98 14.95 -1.27 8.80
N VAL A 99 14.94 -0.01 8.37
CA VAL A 99 13.81 0.53 7.61
C VAL A 99 13.95 0.09 6.16
N ARG A 100 13.09 -0.83 5.72
CA ARG A 100 13.01 -1.19 4.30
C ARG A 100 12.06 -0.24 3.60
N THR A 101 12.52 0.34 2.51
CA THR A 101 11.73 1.14 1.58
C THR A 101 11.55 0.39 0.27
N GLY A 102 10.37 0.44 -0.33
CA GLY A 102 10.08 -0.14 -1.63
C GLY A 102 9.36 0.83 -2.55
N HIS A 103 9.66 0.74 -3.85
CA HIS A 103 9.00 1.49 -4.91
C HIS A 103 8.60 0.52 -6.03
N LEU A 104 7.31 0.41 -6.28
CA LEU A 104 6.70 -0.55 -7.19
C LEU A 104 5.88 0.18 -8.24
N TYR A 105 6.15 -0.09 -9.53
CA TYR A 105 5.42 0.49 -10.65
C TYR A 105 4.82 -0.60 -11.53
N PHE A 106 3.57 -0.44 -11.94
CA PHE A 106 2.89 -1.35 -12.87
C PHE A 106 1.70 -0.69 -13.55
N SER A 107 1.33 -1.19 -14.73
CA SER A 107 0.10 -0.80 -15.42
C SER A 107 -1.10 -1.63 -14.95
N LEU A 108 -2.26 -0.98 -14.84
CA LEU A 108 -3.57 -1.62 -14.78
C LEU A 108 -4.47 -1.10 -15.91
N ARG A 109 -5.53 -1.84 -16.18
CA ARG A 109 -6.53 -1.54 -17.21
C ARG A 109 -7.89 -1.54 -16.53
N VAL A 110 -8.37 -0.34 -16.20
CA VAL A 110 -9.51 -0.04 -15.33
C VAL A 110 -9.95 1.40 -15.57
N ASP A 111 -11.23 1.70 -15.36
CA ASP A 111 -11.70 3.09 -15.26
C ASP A 111 -11.54 3.57 -13.81
N LEU A 112 -10.85 4.70 -13.59
CA LEU A 112 -10.72 5.27 -12.25
C LEU A 112 -12.01 5.91 -11.76
N ASP A 113 -12.95 6.26 -12.62
CA ASP A 113 -14.23 6.84 -12.21
C ASP A 113 -15.22 5.78 -11.70
N GLU A 114 -15.05 4.52 -12.08
CA GLU A 114 -15.80 3.36 -11.54
C GLU A 114 -15.29 2.89 -10.16
N ILE A 115 -14.06 3.26 -9.79
CA ILE A 115 -13.55 3.04 -8.45
C ILE A 115 -14.08 4.18 -7.57
N ASP A 116 -14.50 3.91 -6.34
CA ASP A 116 -14.49 4.94 -5.29
C ASP A 116 -13.18 4.75 -4.50
N PRO A 117 -12.35 5.79 -4.22
CA PRO A 117 -11.25 5.64 -3.28
C PRO A 117 -11.78 5.15 -1.91
N ALA A 118 -13.09 5.31 -1.67
CA ALA A 118 -13.79 4.76 -0.53
C ALA A 118 -13.87 3.23 -0.47
N ASP A 119 -13.97 2.59 -1.61
CA ASP A 119 -14.47 1.22 -1.75
C ASP A 119 -13.37 0.17 -1.97
N LEU A 120 -12.16 0.63 -2.28
CA LEU A 120 -10.89 -0.09 -2.30
C LEU A 120 -10.56 -0.99 -1.08
N PHE A 121 -11.41 -1.09 -0.07
CA PHE A 121 -11.16 -0.37 1.16
C PHE A 121 -12.21 -0.85 2.18
N THR A 122 -13.46 -0.37 2.05
CA THR A 122 -14.63 -0.89 2.79
C THR A 122 -15.06 -2.27 2.26
N ASN A 123 -14.72 -2.58 1.00
CA ASN A 123 -15.01 -3.86 0.34
C ASN A 123 -13.80 -4.80 0.32
N ALA A 124 -13.02 -4.83 1.40
CA ALA A 124 -12.43 -6.08 1.82
C ALA A 124 -13.61 -7.02 2.16
N ASP A 125 -14.06 -7.74 1.13
CA ASP A 125 -15.13 -8.72 1.19
C ASP A 125 -14.92 -9.60 2.45
N PRO A 126 -15.93 -9.78 3.32
CA PRO A 126 -15.77 -10.56 4.53
C PRO A 126 -15.41 -12.03 4.25
N ASP A 127 -15.67 -12.52 3.03
CA ASP A 127 -15.23 -13.82 2.51
C ASP A 127 -13.92 -13.73 1.69
N ALA A 128 -13.37 -12.53 1.44
CA ALA A 128 -12.01 -12.34 0.96
C ALA A 128 -11.03 -12.66 2.09
N GLY A 129 -10.83 -13.96 2.25
CA GLY A 129 -9.93 -14.54 3.20
C GLY A 129 -8.47 -14.09 3.05
N PRO A 130 -7.60 -14.62 3.91
CA PRO A 130 -6.18 -14.27 4.01
C PRO A 130 -5.47 -14.13 2.65
N VAL A 131 -4.67 -13.08 2.51
CA VAL A 131 -3.71 -12.94 1.41
C VAL A 131 -2.48 -13.77 1.74
N GLU A 132 -2.33 -14.92 1.07
CA GLU A 132 -1.19 -15.81 1.24
C GLU A 132 -0.22 -15.72 0.05
N ALA A 133 1.04 -15.32 0.32
CA ALA A 133 2.09 -15.22 -0.69
C ALA A 133 3.49 -15.39 -0.08
N GLY A 134 4.33 -16.23 -0.69
CA GLY A 134 5.76 -16.33 -0.34
C GLY A 134 6.06 -16.92 1.06
N ASN A 135 5.16 -17.72 1.62
CA ASN A 135 5.10 -18.16 3.03
C ASN A 135 4.80 -17.02 4.01
N MET A 136 4.01 -16.04 3.57
CA MET A 136 3.44 -15.02 4.45
C MET A 136 1.93 -14.98 4.26
N ARG A 137 1.23 -14.63 5.33
CA ARG A 137 -0.23 -14.55 5.39
C ARG A 137 -0.60 -13.22 6.02
N PHE A 138 -1.44 -12.44 5.35
CA PHE A 138 -1.93 -11.16 5.86
C PHE A 138 -3.45 -11.12 5.85
N GLU A 139 -4.02 -10.50 6.87
CA GLU A 139 -5.44 -10.20 7.01
C GLU A 139 -5.57 -8.72 7.40
N ALA A 140 -6.54 -8.02 6.83
CA ALA A 140 -6.74 -6.60 7.04
C ALA A 140 -8.24 -6.30 7.17
N ARG A 141 -8.61 -5.47 8.15
CA ARG A 141 -9.99 -5.20 8.51
C ARG A 141 -10.18 -3.72 8.84
N VAL A 142 -11.16 -3.09 8.20
CA VAL A 142 -11.62 -1.75 8.61
C VAL A 142 -12.27 -1.85 9.98
N LEU A 143 -11.87 -0.99 10.90
CA LEU A 143 -12.46 -0.90 12.24
C LEU A 143 -13.78 -0.12 12.17
N GLY A 144 -14.82 -0.64 12.82
CA GLY A 144 -16.09 0.07 12.97
C GLY A 144 -15.99 1.26 13.94
N PRO A 145 -16.98 2.18 13.96
CA PRO A 145 -16.99 3.33 14.87
C PRO A 145 -16.89 2.96 16.36
N GLU A 146 -17.46 1.81 16.76
CA GLU A 146 -17.37 1.29 18.14
C GLU A 146 -16.01 0.66 18.48
N GLU A 147 -15.13 0.53 17.49
CA GLU A 147 -13.83 -0.10 17.64
C GLU A 147 -12.65 0.86 17.51
N ALA A 148 -12.84 1.99 16.83
CA ALA A 148 -11.88 3.07 16.83
C ALA A 148 -11.71 3.64 18.26
N PRO A 149 -10.49 4.04 18.67
CA PRO A 149 -10.33 5.02 19.75
C PRO A 149 -11.02 6.34 19.36
N ASP A 150 -11.23 7.23 20.34
CA ASP A 150 -11.96 8.49 20.15
C ASP A 150 -11.60 9.20 18.82
N ALA A 151 -12.61 9.32 17.96
CA ALA A 151 -12.44 9.62 16.55
C ALA A 151 -12.15 11.12 16.27
N ASP A 152 -12.18 11.97 17.30
CA ASP A 152 -12.13 13.43 17.20
C ASP A 152 -10.84 13.97 16.54
N ASP A 153 -9.73 13.22 16.60
CA ASP A 153 -8.45 13.59 15.97
C ASP A 153 -8.25 12.98 14.56
N ALA A 154 -9.14 12.12 14.07
CA ALA A 154 -8.98 11.49 12.76
C ALA A 154 -9.28 12.50 11.62
N PRO A 155 -8.46 12.59 10.56
CA PRO A 155 -8.77 13.46 9.42
C PRO A 155 -10.14 13.10 8.81
N PRO A 156 -10.95 14.08 8.33
CA PRO A 156 -12.24 13.79 7.72
C PRO A 156 -12.14 12.76 6.59
N GLY A 157 -13.01 11.75 6.62
CA GLY A 157 -13.00 10.63 5.67
C GLY A 157 -11.89 9.59 5.92
N ALA A 158 -10.90 9.87 6.78
CA ALA A 158 -9.90 8.89 7.17
C ALA A 158 -10.47 7.86 8.13
N ARG A 159 -9.81 6.71 8.18
CA ARG A 159 -10.27 5.52 8.91
C ARG A 159 -9.12 4.76 9.53
N LEU A 160 -9.47 3.72 10.28
CA LEU A 160 -8.51 2.78 10.84
C LEU A 160 -8.67 1.41 10.19
N VAL A 161 -7.56 0.87 9.70
CA VAL A 161 -7.46 -0.55 9.33
C VAL A 161 -6.52 -1.22 10.31
N HIS A 162 -7.02 -2.26 10.96
CA HIS A 162 -6.21 -3.19 11.72
C HIS A 162 -5.78 -4.34 10.81
N SER A 163 -4.48 -4.62 10.78
CA SER A 163 -3.88 -5.68 9.99
C SER A 163 -3.12 -6.64 10.88
N THR A 164 -3.34 -7.93 10.67
CA THR A 164 -2.54 -9.01 11.26
C THR A 164 -1.72 -9.68 10.17
N GLY A 165 -0.50 -10.09 10.51
CA GLY A 165 0.45 -10.67 9.58
C GLY A 165 1.24 -11.80 10.22
N ARG A 166 1.43 -12.87 9.45
CA ARG A 166 2.33 -13.98 9.75
C ARG A 166 3.42 -13.99 8.69
N LEU A 167 4.66 -13.79 9.11
CA LEU A 167 5.81 -13.69 8.22
C LEU A 167 6.67 -14.95 8.37
N LEU A 168 6.80 -15.73 7.29
CA LEU A 168 7.71 -16.87 7.16
C LEU A 168 7.58 -17.94 8.25
N ASP A 169 6.36 -18.11 8.77
CA ASP A 169 6.03 -19.00 9.90
C ASP A 169 6.86 -18.74 11.16
N ARG A 170 7.33 -17.50 11.35
CA ARG A 170 8.30 -17.12 12.39
C ARG A 170 8.00 -15.84 13.13
N ILE A 171 7.31 -14.89 12.50
CA ILE A 171 6.96 -13.60 13.12
C ILE A 171 5.46 -13.38 12.98
N ALA A 172 4.81 -13.07 14.10
CA ALA A 172 3.49 -12.46 14.13
C ALA A 172 3.69 -10.94 14.17
N VAL A 173 2.91 -10.19 13.40
CA VAL A 173 2.88 -8.72 13.42
C VAL A 173 1.43 -8.25 13.42
N GLU A 174 1.16 -7.24 14.24
CA GLU A 174 -0.12 -6.55 14.37
C GLU A 174 0.16 -5.05 14.21
N SER A 175 -0.64 -4.37 13.41
CA SER A 175 -0.56 -2.92 13.26
C SER A 175 -1.94 -2.36 12.95
N THR A 176 -2.25 -1.22 13.54
CA THR A 176 -3.40 -0.42 13.14
C THR A 176 -2.90 0.84 12.45
N SER A 177 -3.49 1.20 11.31
CA SER A 177 -3.05 2.32 10.49
C SER A 177 -4.18 3.29 10.23
N VAL A 178 -3.88 4.60 10.22
CA VAL A 178 -4.75 5.64 9.66
C VAL A 178 -4.65 5.59 8.15
N VAL A 179 -5.79 5.76 7.47
CA VAL A 179 -5.92 5.47 6.04
C VAL A 179 -6.80 6.51 5.35
N LEU A 180 -6.36 7.05 4.21
CA LEU A 180 -7.12 8.09 3.50
C LEU A 180 -6.93 8.04 1.97
N GLY A 181 -8.05 8.01 1.25
CA GLY A 181 -8.11 8.15 -0.21
C GLY A 181 -8.44 9.58 -0.64
N SER A 182 -7.96 9.98 -1.82
CA SER A 182 -8.31 11.24 -2.48
C SER A 182 -8.28 11.11 -4.01
N ARG A 183 -9.01 11.98 -4.72
CA ARG A 183 -9.20 11.91 -6.18
C ARG A 183 -9.00 13.28 -6.83
N SER A 184 -8.41 13.28 -8.02
CA SER A 184 -8.47 14.38 -8.98
C SER A 184 -9.10 13.90 -10.31
N ALA A 185 -9.22 14.79 -11.29
CA ALA A 185 -9.63 14.41 -12.64
C ALA A 185 -8.60 13.49 -13.33
N GLU A 186 -7.32 13.59 -12.98
CA GLU A 186 -6.23 12.85 -13.61
C GLU A 186 -5.90 11.55 -12.86
N SER A 187 -6.07 11.52 -11.54
CA SER A 187 -5.54 10.43 -10.73
C SER A 187 -6.29 10.19 -9.41
N MET A 188 -5.83 9.18 -8.68
CA MET A 188 -6.31 8.79 -7.35
C MET A 188 -5.11 8.47 -6.47
N VAL A 189 -5.12 8.94 -5.22
CA VAL A 189 -4.10 8.64 -4.20
C VAL A 189 -4.75 7.94 -3.02
N VAL A 190 -4.05 6.94 -2.50
CA VAL A 190 -4.39 6.11 -1.36
C VAL A 190 -3.18 6.10 -0.44
N ALA A 191 -3.29 6.57 0.82
CA ALA A 191 -2.15 6.68 1.72
C ALA A 191 -2.45 6.14 3.13
N SER A 192 -1.49 5.39 3.69
CA SER A 192 -1.53 4.80 5.03
C SER A 192 -0.32 5.17 5.89
N MET A 193 -0.55 5.26 7.20
CA MET A 193 0.48 5.39 8.23
C MET A 193 0.02 4.64 9.49
N THR A 194 0.90 3.86 10.12
CA THR A 194 0.62 3.23 11.43
C THR A 194 0.21 4.28 12.46
N ASP A 195 -0.94 4.10 13.12
CA ASP A 195 -1.45 5.00 14.15
C ASP A 195 -0.71 4.76 15.46
N ARG A 196 0.31 5.59 15.72
CA ARG A 196 1.17 5.51 16.91
C ARG A 196 0.41 5.67 18.23
N ARG A 197 -0.84 6.16 18.22
CA ARG A 197 -1.70 6.25 19.42
C ARG A 197 -2.12 4.87 19.92
N LEU A 198 -2.11 3.85 19.06
CA LEU A 198 -2.51 2.47 19.36
C LEU A 198 -1.34 1.56 19.75
N ASP A 199 -0.12 2.09 19.93
CA ASP A 199 1.04 1.30 20.39
C ASP A 199 0.81 0.54 21.71
N GLY A 200 0.01 1.12 22.62
CA GLY A 200 -0.33 0.54 23.91
C GLY A 200 -1.76 0.04 24.04
N ASP A 201 -2.51 -0.10 22.93
CA ASP A 201 -3.90 -0.58 22.96
C ASP A 201 -3.94 -2.11 23.11
N ASP A 202 -4.61 -2.64 24.14
CA ASP A 202 -4.69 -4.08 24.40
C ASP A 202 -5.41 -4.88 23.31
N ARG A 203 -6.26 -4.24 22.51
CA ARG A 203 -7.17 -4.87 21.52
C ARG A 203 -6.68 -4.74 20.07
N ARG A 204 -5.95 -3.68 19.71
CA ARG A 204 -5.42 -3.42 18.36
C ARG A 204 -3.97 -2.86 18.37
N PRO A 205 -3.03 -3.50 19.10
CA PRO A 205 -1.69 -2.97 19.31
C PRO A 205 -0.86 -2.89 18.03
N ASN A 206 0.10 -1.97 18.02
CA ASN A 206 1.22 -1.99 17.07
C ASN A 206 2.37 -2.82 17.67
N ARG A 207 2.34 -4.14 17.44
CA ARG A 207 3.31 -5.07 18.03
C ARG A 207 3.77 -6.14 17.05
N TRP A 208 4.85 -6.81 17.42
CA TRP A 208 5.29 -8.05 16.80
C TRP A 208 5.72 -9.04 17.87
N ALA A 209 5.82 -10.32 17.50
CA ALA A 209 6.36 -11.36 18.36
C ALA A 209 6.94 -12.50 17.52
N THR A 210 7.83 -13.30 18.11
CA THR A 210 8.25 -14.57 17.52
C THR A 210 7.11 -15.59 17.54
N ILE A 211 7.16 -16.55 16.63
CA ILE A 211 6.29 -17.72 16.58
C ILE A 211 7.17 -18.94 16.84
N GLU A 212 6.84 -19.67 17.90
CA GLU A 212 7.53 -20.89 18.34
C GLU A 212 6.64 -22.12 18.14
N GLY A 213 7.23 -23.30 17.96
CA GLY A 213 6.49 -24.52 17.64
C GLY A 213 6.03 -24.58 16.18
N ARG A 214 5.09 -25.49 15.89
CA ARG A 214 4.42 -25.66 14.58
C ARG A 214 3.07 -26.35 14.76
N GLY A 215 2.07 -25.93 13.99
CA GLY A 215 0.74 -26.57 14.03
C GLY A 215 0.07 -26.37 15.40
N ASP A 216 -0.48 -27.45 15.97
CA ASP A 216 -1.25 -27.37 17.22
C ASP A 216 -0.40 -26.99 18.46
N ASP A 217 0.92 -27.16 18.40
CA ASP A 217 1.87 -26.75 19.46
C ASP A 217 2.36 -25.29 19.32
N GLU A 218 1.85 -24.54 18.33
CA GLU A 218 2.30 -23.19 18.04
C GLU A 218 1.97 -22.18 19.15
N LYS A 219 2.96 -21.33 19.49
CA LYS A 219 2.83 -20.29 20.51
C LYS A 219 3.52 -19.01 20.07
N THR A 220 2.88 -17.90 20.33
CA THR A 220 3.47 -16.57 20.20
C THR A 220 4.41 -16.31 21.38
N GLY A 221 5.62 -15.81 21.12
CA GLY A 221 6.55 -15.34 22.14
C GLY A 221 6.10 -14.03 22.80
N PRO A 222 6.94 -13.42 23.66
CA PRO A 222 6.65 -12.13 24.25
C PRO A 222 6.37 -11.05 23.18
N PRO A 223 5.40 -10.15 23.40
CA PRO A 223 5.14 -9.06 22.47
C PRO A 223 6.20 -7.96 22.58
N HIS A 224 6.60 -7.44 21.44
CA HIS A 224 7.56 -6.35 21.28
C HIS A 224 6.94 -5.19 20.49
N PRO A 225 7.30 -3.92 20.76
CA PRO A 225 6.76 -2.78 20.01
C PRO A 225 7.10 -2.85 18.52
N TYR A 226 6.13 -2.54 17.65
CA TYR A 226 6.34 -2.37 16.22
C TYR A 226 6.37 -0.87 15.88
N ALA A 227 7.52 -0.38 15.40
CA ALA A 227 7.69 1.04 15.08
C ALA A 227 6.78 1.53 13.92
N GLY A 228 6.21 0.59 13.15
CA GLY A 228 5.18 0.88 12.16
C GLY A 228 5.64 0.85 10.71
N GLY A 229 4.73 1.26 9.83
CA GLY A 229 4.98 1.46 8.42
C GLY A 229 4.15 2.62 7.85
N ILE A 230 4.55 3.05 6.66
CA ILE A 230 3.89 4.06 5.84
C ILE A 230 3.81 3.60 4.39
N GLY A 231 2.82 4.09 3.66
CA GLY A 231 2.73 3.86 2.23
C GLY A 231 1.80 4.84 1.53
N TYR A 232 2.01 5.01 0.23
CA TYR A 232 0.97 5.49 -0.65
C TYR A 232 1.00 4.77 -2.00
N ALA A 233 -0.18 4.59 -2.58
CA ALA A 233 -0.38 4.25 -3.99
C ALA A 233 -0.96 5.46 -4.72
N LYS A 234 -0.42 5.79 -5.89
CA LYS A 234 -1.04 6.72 -6.85
C LYS A 234 -1.37 5.98 -8.14
N LEU A 235 -2.59 6.16 -8.62
CA LEU A 235 -3.07 5.62 -9.90
C LEU A 235 -3.33 6.81 -10.83
N THR A 236 -2.51 6.98 -11.86
CA THR A 236 -2.56 8.11 -12.80
C THR A 236 -3.08 7.65 -14.16
N ARG A 237 -4.06 8.36 -14.74
CA ARG A 237 -4.56 8.09 -16.10
C ARG A 237 -3.48 8.35 -17.15
N LEU A 238 -3.48 7.57 -18.22
CA LEU A 238 -2.66 7.82 -19.40
C LEU A 238 -3.52 8.38 -20.54
N GLU A 239 -3.35 9.66 -20.87
CA GLU A 239 -4.06 10.34 -21.96
C GLU A 239 -3.87 9.66 -23.33
N ASP A 240 -2.68 9.12 -23.61
CA ASP A 240 -2.40 8.38 -24.84
C ASP A 240 -3.06 6.99 -24.89
N ARG A 241 -3.57 6.49 -23.75
CA ARG A 241 -4.15 5.15 -23.58
C ARG A 241 -5.38 5.16 -22.67
N PRO A 242 -6.54 5.62 -23.15
CA PRO A 242 -7.79 5.57 -22.41
C PRO A 242 -8.07 4.19 -21.78
N GLY A 243 -8.45 4.19 -20.49
CA GLY A 243 -8.63 2.98 -19.69
C GLY A 243 -7.34 2.28 -19.23
N THR A 244 -6.15 2.85 -19.50
CA THR A 244 -4.90 2.45 -18.82
C THR A 244 -4.60 3.41 -17.70
N VAL A 245 -4.24 2.86 -16.54
CA VAL A 245 -3.72 3.62 -15.40
C VAL A 245 -2.32 3.13 -15.09
N LEU A 246 -1.45 4.06 -14.75
CA LEU A 246 -0.14 3.80 -14.20
C LEU A 246 -0.24 3.81 -12.68
N VAL A 247 0.10 2.70 -12.04
CA VAL A 247 0.20 2.59 -10.60
C VAL A 247 1.64 2.79 -10.19
N GLU A 248 1.90 3.77 -9.34
CA GLU A 248 3.08 3.85 -8.49
C GLU A 248 2.68 3.53 -7.04
N LEU A 249 3.49 2.73 -6.35
CA LEU A 249 3.31 2.38 -4.94
C LEU A 249 4.65 2.57 -4.23
N HIS A 250 4.67 3.44 -3.24
CA HIS A 250 5.83 3.67 -2.39
C HIS A 250 5.47 3.28 -0.96
N PHE A 251 6.36 2.55 -0.28
CA PHE A 251 6.14 2.12 1.10
C PHE A 251 7.46 2.08 1.86
N ALA A 252 7.38 2.26 3.17
CA ALA A 252 8.49 2.01 4.09
C ALA A 252 7.96 1.39 5.38
N PHE A 253 8.70 0.44 5.95
CA PHE A 253 8.37 -0.16 7.24
C PHE A 253 9.62 -0.49 8.03
N ALA A 254 9.51 -0.50 9.36
CA ALA A 254 10.57 -0.97 10.23
C ALA A 254 10.60 -2.50 10.27
N GLU A 255 11.73 -3.11 9.95
CA GLU A 255 12.06 -4.52 10.24
C GLU A 255 12.97 -4.52 11.47
N PRO A 256 12.44 -4.80 12.69
CA PRO A 256 13.24 -5.00 13.89
C PRO A 256 14.36 -6.00 13.64
N THR A 257 15.55 -5.73 14.16
CA THR A 257 16.74 -6.56 13.92
C THR A 257 16.51 -8.00 14.42
N GLU A 258 15.71 -8.13 15.47
CA GLU A 258 15.33 -9.39 16.13
C GLU A 258 14.41 -10.29 15.29
N TRP A 259 13.74 -9.78 14.24
CA TRP A 259 12.84 -10.61 13.43
C TRP A 259 13.55 -11.79 12.75
N PHE A 260 14.79 -11.58 12.30
CA PHE A 260 15.56 -12.54 11.50
C PHE A 260 17.07 -12.46 11.79
N ASP A 261 17.48 -12.14 13.02
CA ASP A 261 18.88 -11.96 13.41
C ASP A 261 19.64 -10.93 12.52
N GLY A 262 18.93 -9.88 12.08
CA GLY A 262 19.41 -8.84 11.17
C GLY A 262 19.54 -9.26 9.70
N ALA A 263 19.14 -10.48 9.32
CA ALA A 263 19.14 -10.91 7.93
C ALA A 263 17.92 -10.33 7.17
N PRO A 264 18.10 -9.68 6.01
CA PRO A 264 17.01 -9.04 5.26
C PRO A 264 16.17 -10.06 4.47
N ILE A 265 15.61 -11.07 5.14
CA ILE A 265 14.98 -12.24 4.49
C ILE A 265 13.77 -11.81 3.67
N LEU A 266 12.96 -10.89 4.20
CA LEU A 266 11.75 -10.39 3.53
C LEU A 266 12.07 -9.72 2.18
N ARG A 267 13.25 -9.10 2.02
CA ARG A 267 13.72 -8.47 0.75
C ARG A 267 13.60 -9.43 -0.43
N SER A 268 13.94 -10.71 -0.21
CA SER A 268 13.89 -11.75 -1.24
C SER A 268 12.48 -12.16 -1.67
N LYS A 269 11.46 -11.84 -0.87
CA LYS A 269 10.07 -12.27 -1.07
C LYS A 269 9.22 -11.22 -1.80
N PHE A 270 9.52 -9.93 -1.66
CA PHE A 270 8.74 -8.84 -2.24
C PHE A 270 8.48 -9.01 -3.74
N SER A 271 9.48 -9.38 -4.53
CA SER A 271 9.30 -9.59 -5.99
C SER A 271 8.32 -10.71 -6.33
N LEU A 272 8.27 -11.78 -5.52
CA LEU A 272 7.33 -12.89 -5.72
C LEU A 272 5.91 -12.49 -5.35
N ILE A 273 5.74 -11.77 -4.23
CA ILE A 273 4.45 -11.29 -3.74
C ILE A 273 3.87 -10.25 -4.70
N ALA A 274 4.66 -9.24 -5.07
CA ALA A 274 4.24 -8.22 -6.04
C ALA A 274 3.83 -8.87 -7.37
N GLN A 275 4.60 -9.84 -7.87
CA GLN A 275 4.27 -10.55 -9.09
C GLN A 275 2.92 -11.29 -8.98
N ASP A 276 2.68 -12.00 -7.88
CA ASP A 276 1.46 -12.77 -7.68
C ASP A 276 0.23 -11.85 -7.52
N GLN A 277 0.31 -10.85 -6.64
CA GLN A 277 -0.79 -9.94 -6.35
C GLN A 277 -1.15 -9.05 -7.56
N ILE A 278 -0.16 -8.53 -8.30
CA ILE A 278 -0.42 -7.79 -9.55
C ILE A 278 -1.09 -8.70 -10.60
N ARG A 279 -0.67 -9.97 -10.72
CA ARG A 279 -1.29 -10.93 -11.62
C ARG A 279 -2.72 -11.27 -11.21
N ARG A 280 -2.98 -11.44 -9.91
CA ARG A 280 -4.32 -11.66 -9.34
C ARG A 280 -5.25 -10.48 -9.68
N LEU A 281 -4.84 -9.27 -9.30
CA LEU A 281 -5.59 -8.04 -9.57
C LEU A 281 -5.88 -7.85 -11.06
N ARG A 282 -4.89 -8.07 -11.94
CA ARG A 282 -5.11 -7.97 -13.39
C ARG A 282 -6.06 -9.04 -13.94
N ARG A 283 -6.09 -10.26 -13.38
CA ARG A 283 -7.08 -11.29 -13.77
C ARG A 283 -8.48 -10.87 -13.32
N GLU A 284 -8.63 -10.44 -12.07
CA GLU A 284 -9.91 -9.99 -11.51
C GLU A 284 -10.49 -8.82 -12.33
N LEU A 285 -9.65 -7.83 -12.67
CA LEU A 285 -10.01 -6.71 -13.55
C LEU A 285 -10.33 -7.11 -15.00
N GLN A 286 -9.71 -8.18 -15.53
CA GLN A 286 -10.04 -8.69 -16.87
C GLN A 286 -11.35 -9.48 -16.85
N SER A 287 -11.61 -10.27 -15.80
CA SER A 287 -12.86 -11.04 -15.64
C SER A 287 -14.08 -10.17 -15.27
N ALA A 288 -13.86 -9.00 -14.67
CA ALA A 288 -14.93 -8.05 -14.34
C ALA A 288 -15.41 -7.20 -15.51
N ARG A 289 -14.66 -7.13 -16.62
CA ARG A 289 -15.09 -6.38 -17.81
C ARG A 289 -16.24 -7.10 -18.50
N PRO A 290 -17.22 -6.37 -19.06
CA PRO A 290 -18.16 -6.96 -19.99
C PRO A 290 -17.36 -7.58 -21.15
N SER A 291 -17.67 -8.84 -21.50
CA SER A 291 -17.21 -9.42 -22.75
C SER A 291 -17.59 -8.49 -23.88
N SER A 292 -16.61 -8.00 -24.64
CA SER A 292 -16.89 -7.30 -25.89
C SER A 292 -17.59 -8.28 -26.82
N GLU A 293 -18.89 -8.10 -27.04
CA GLU A 293 -19.64 -8.82 -28.07
C GLU A 293 -19.06 -8.44 -29.45
N ASP A 294 -18.59 -9.45 -30.20
CA ASP A 294 -18.19 -9.37 -31.62
C ASP A 294 -19.43 -9.40 -32.54
#